data_AF-A0A514LBK1-F1
#
_entry.id   AF-A0A514LBK1-F1
#
_cell.length_a   1.000
_cell.length_b   1.000
_cell.length_c   1.000
_cell.angle_alpha   90.00
_cell.angle_beta   90.00
_cell.angle_gamma   90.00
#
_symmetry.space_group_name_H-M   'P 1'
#
loop_
_entity.id
_entity.type
_entity.pdbx_description
1 polymer ?
#
loop_
_entity_poly.entity_id
_entity_poly.type
_entity_poly.pdbx_seq_one_letter_code
_entity_poly.pdbx_strand_id
1 'polypeptide(L)' 'MSQKQSELTKIKEYEILQDEYKHLLLEYENIKADNPHSQQLKNKIKELIQKQKEIQKTLLELK' A
#
# COMPACT_ATOMS: atom_id res chain seq x y z
N MET A 1 -16.50 18.16 13.96
CA MET A 1 -15.09 17.72 13.95
C MET A 1 -14.22 18.91 13.56
N SER A 2 -13.11 19.16 14.26
CA SER A 2 -12.17 20.24 13.93
C SER A 2 -11.27 19.83 12.75
N GLN A 3 -10.77 20.80 11.97
CA GLN A 3 -9.85 20.54 10.85
C GLN A 3 -8.63 19.70 11.27
N LYS A 4 -8.05 19.99 12.44
CA LYS A 4 -6.94 19.21 13.02
C LYS A 4 -7.27 17.74 13.26
N GLN A 5 -8.49 17.42 13.67
CA GLN A 5 -8.89 16.02 13.89
C GLN A 5 -9.00 15.26 12.56
N SER A 6 -9.45 15.94 11.50
CA SER A 6 -9.56 15.38 10.15
C SER A 6 -8.19 15.08 9.54
N GLU A 7 -7.24 16.00 9.67
CA GLU A 7 -5.86 15.81 9.21
C GLU A 7 -5.16 14.65 9.93
N LEU A 8 -5.31 14.56 11.26
CA LEU A 8 -4.74 13.46 12.04
C LEU A 8 -5.28 12.08 11.63
N THR A 9 -6.57 11.98 11.30
CA THR A 9 -7.17 10.73 10.80
C THR A 9 -6.57 10.35 9.45
N LYS A 10 -6.46 11.30 8.52
CA LYS A 10 -5.86 11.06 7.20
C LYS A 10 -4.39 10.65 7.28
N ILE A 11 -3.63 11.22 8.22
CA ILE A 11 -2.23 10.83 8.46
C ILE A 11 -2.15 9.39 8.93
N LYS A 12 -3.01 8.98 9.89
CA LYS A 12 -3.06 7.59 10.35
C LYS A 12 -3.45 6.62 9.25
N GLU A 13 -4.44 6.97 8.43
CA GLU A 13 -4.83 6.16 7.27
C GLU A 13 -3.67 6.00 6.28
N TYR A 14 -2.92 7.07 6.03
CA TYR A 14 -1.71 7.01 5.21
C TYR A 14 -0.63 6.09 5.79
N GLU A 15 -0.37 6.17 7.09
CA GLU A 15 0.59 5.30 7.78
C GLU A 15 0.19 3.82 7.68
N ILE A 16 -1.10 3.51 7.90
CA ILE A 16 -1.63 2.14 7.76
C ILE A 16 -1.42 1.62 6.34
N LEU A 17 -1.76 2.42 5.32
CA LEU A 17 -1.58 2.01 3.92
C LEU A 17 -0.11 1.76 3.57
N GLN A 18 0.81 2.55 4.13
CA GLN A 18 2.25 2.36 3.95
C GLN A 18 2.73 1.04 4.57
N ASP A 19 2.25 0.70 5.76
CA ASP A 19 2.61 -0.56 6.42
C ASP A 19 2.03 -1.78 5.69
N GLU A 20 0.78 -1.71 5.24
CA GLU A 20 0.20 -2.74 4.37
C GLU A 20 1.01 -2.94 3.08
N TYR A 21 1.47 -1.86 2.46
CA TYR A 21 2.30 -1.93 1.26
C TYR A 21 3.65 -2.61 1.53
N LYS A 22 4.29 -2.35 2.69
CA LYS A 22 5.51 -3.06 3.10
C LYS A 22 5.26 -4.55 3.28
N HIS A 23 4.13 -4.94 3.88
CA HIS A 23 3.77 -6.36 4.00
C HIS A 23 3.59 -7.03 2.64
N LEU A 24 2.91 -6.38 1.70
CA LEU A 24 2.75 -6.89 0.33
C LEU A 24 4.09 -7.03 -0.41
N LEU A 25 5.05 -6.14 -0.16
CA LEU A 25 6.40 -6.24 -0.73
C LEU A 25 7.15 -7.46 -0.19
N LEU A 26 7.05 -7.73 1.11
CA LEU A 26 7.66 -8.92 1.71
C LEU A 26 7.07 -10.21 1.11
N GLU A 27 5.75 -10.27 0.95
CA GLU A 27 5.08 -11.40 0.29
C GLU A 27 5.52 -11.54 -1.18
N TYR A 28 5.65 -10.43 -1.90
CA TYR A 28 6.15 -10.42 -3.27
C TYR A 28 7.55 -11.01 -3.37
N GLU A 29 8.49 -10.57 -2.52
CA GLU A 29 9.86 -11.09 -2.54
C GLU A 29 9.89 -12.59 -2.17
N ASN A 30 9.06 -13.03 -1.23
CA ASN A 30 8.94 -14.46 -0.90
C ASN A 30 8.43 -15.29 -2.10
N ILE A 31 7.37 -14.83 -2.77
CA ILE A 31 6.82 -15.52 -3.96
C ILE A 31 7.84 -15.51 -5.11
N LYS A 32 8.56 -14.40 -5.29
CA LYS A 32 9.58 -14.25 -6.34
C LYS A 32 10.77 -15.18 -6.11
N ALA A 33 11.19 -15.34 -4.86
CA ALA A 33 12.28 -16.22 -4.46
C ALA A 33 11.92 -17.70 -4.68
N ASP A 34 10.66 -18.08 -4.40
CA ASP A 34 10.16 -19.44 -4.61
C ASP A 34 9.91 -19.76 -6.09
N ASN A 35 9.13 -18.92 -6.79
CA ASN A 35 8.81 -19.10 -8.20
C ASN A 35 8.58 -17.75 -8.93
N PRO A 36 9.61 -17.23 -9.62
CA PRO A 36 9.56 -15.91 -10.26
C PRO A 36 8.62 -15.83 -11.48
N HIS A 37 8.13 -16.97 -11.98
CA HIS A 37 7.20 -17.01 -13.12
C HIS A 37 5.77 -17.39 -12.71
N SER A 38 5.51 -17.50 -11.40
CA SER A 38 4.20 -17.88 -10.90
C SER A 38 3.13 -16.85 -11.28
N GLN A 39 1.92 -17.35 -11.57
CA GLN A 39 0.75 -16.49 -11.75
C GLN A 39 0.43 -15.69 -10.47
N GLN A 40 0.77 -16.26 -9.30
CA GLN A 40 0.66 -15.58 -8.01
C GLN A 40 1.53 -14.32 -7.96
N LEU A 41 2.76 -14.36 -8.48
CA LEU A 41 3.60 -13.17 -8.54
C LEU A 41 2.96 -12.06 -9.39
N LYS A 42 2.38 -12.41 -10.55
CA LYS A 42 1.66 -11.44 -11.39
C LYS A 42 0.46 -10.83 -10.67
N ASN A 43 -0.28 -11.61 -9.90
CA ASN A 43 -1.39 -11.11 -9.10
C ASN A 43 -0.88 -10.19 -7.98
N LYS A 44 0.21 -10.57 -7.30
CA LYS A 44 0.83 -9.75 -6.25
C LYS A 44 1.34 -8.40 -6.78
N ILE A 45 1.91 -8.37 -7.99
CA ILE A 45 2.28 -7.10 -8.65
C ILE A 45 1.06 -6.20 -8.86
N LYS A 46 -0.09 -6.75 -9.26
CA LYS A 46 -1.32 -5.95 -9.44
C LYS A 46 -1.82 -5.39 -8.10
N GLU A 47 -1.76 -6.18 -7.03
CA GLU A 47 -2.11 -5.72 -5.68
C GLU A 47 -1.20 -4.58 -5.22
N LEU A 48 0.12 -4.71 -5.41
CA LEU A 48 1.10 -3.65 -5.12
C LEU A 48 0.78 -2.36 -5.89
N ILE A 49 0.54 -2.45 -7.20
CA ILE A 49 0.20 -1.27 -8.02
C ILE A 49 -1.09 -0.60 -7.51
N GLN A 50 -2.10 -1.39 -7.16
CA GLN A 50 -3.36 -0.87 -6.64
C GLN A 50 -3.17 -0.16 -5.30
N LYS A 51 -2.44 -0.78 -4.36
CA LYS A 51 -2.14 -0.19 -3.06
C LYS A 51 -1.29 1.08 -3.19
N GLN A 52 -0.34 1.12 -4.13
CA GLN A 52 0.44 2.32 -4.41
C GLN A 52 -0.44 3.49 -4.91
N LYS A 53 -1.47 3.21 -5.72
CA LYS A 53 -2.44 4.23 -6.13
C LYS A 53 -3.28 4.75 -4.97
N GLU A 54 -3.68 3.88 -4.04
CA GLU A 54 -4.38 4.29 -2.81
C GLU A 54 -3.52 5.23 -1.97
N ILE A 55 -2.25 4.87 -1.73
CA ILE A 55 -1.29 5.72 -1.01
C ILE A 55 -1.15 7.09 -1.68
N GLN A 56 -0.99 7.12 -3.02
CA GLN A 56 -0.88 8.38 -3.76
C GLN A 56 -2.13 9.24 -3.63
N LYS A 57 -3.32 8.63 -3.67
CA LYS A 57 -4.59 9.33 -3.47
C LYS A 57 -4.66 9.95 -2.08
N THR A 58 -4.38 9.18 -1.02
CA THR A 58 -4.39 9.70 0.35
C THR A 58 -3.35 10.80 0.55
N LEU A 59 -2.18 10.68 -0.08
CA LEU A 59 -1.15 11.72 -0.04
C LEU A 59 -1.59 13.02 -0.71
N LEU A 60 -2.35 12.95 -1.81
CA LEU A 60 -2.93 14.12 -2.46
C LEU A 60 -4.00 14.79 -1.60
N GLU A 61 -4.76 14.01 -0.83
CA GLU A 61 -5.80 14.51 0.09
C GLU A 61 -5.23 15.11 1.40
N LEU A 62 -3.94 14.89 1.66
CA LEU A 62 -3.16 15.46 2.77
C LEU A 62 -2.43 16.76 2.40
N LYS A 63 -2.27 17.07 1.11
CA LYS A 63 -1.67 18.32 0.62
C LYS A 63 -2.70 19.46 0.56
#